data_AF-A0A818PGP7-F1
#
_entry.id   AF-A0A818PGP7-F1
#
_cell.length_a   1.000
_cell.length_b   1.000
_cell.length_c   1.000
_cell.angle_alpha   90.00
_cell.angle_beta   90.00
_cell.angle_gamma   90.00
#
_symmetry.space_group_name_H-M   'P 1'
#
loop_
_entity.id
_entity.type
_entity.pdbx_description
1 polymer ?
#
loop_
_entity_poly.entity_id
_entity_poly.type
_entity_poly.pdbx_seq_one_letter_code
_entity_poly.pdbx_strand_id
1 'polypeptide(L)'
;IEHLDNLDDYIDLLNLWLYDKLSQQYPKMNLQLIKSVHFQMLKSNNNENNPTNLAPAHAIRFAPLEHLQDAIDEQEMQAFTDDIQRYSDILLATMTARARLSSSVAKYENLITIPMPHWAGIGAVRYIPTRENSIEKSDISSNEINTIQAELARKLQTNDSAFSLGGGTNEHDSMFYLRLGMIRKRDDLDVLLQKIADGGKETETALKYVEDMAEKIKIGIDKVQKDLQNENQQILAQEGLLRQLPVISNIMSWWSPSPTTSPLATKGRSFDLNSGRVESTEDTYAYRMQVQKQSPHAPTHNDDDDDEKIITSTNSDTILNSTDSKLEQKDNQ
;
A
#
# COMPACT_ATOMS: atom_id res chain seq x y z
N ILE A 1 -20.28 13.37 23.00
CA ILE A 1 -19.29 14.48 22.82
C ILE A 1 -18.72 14.90 24.17
N GLU A 2 -19.54 15.06 25.21
CA GLU A 2 -19.10 15.47 26.56
C GLU A 2 -18.13 14.52 27.28
N HIS A 3 -17.99 13.27 26.80
CA HIS A 3 -17.06 12.27 27.35
C HIS A 3 -15.76 12.12 26.54
N LEU A 4 -15.46 13.07 25.65
CA LEU A 4 -14.19 13.06 24.92
C LEU A 4 -13.06 13.54 25.85
N ASP A 5 -12.05 12.70 26.03
CA ASP A 5 -10.83 13.09 26.72
C ASP A 5 -10.16 14.26 25.98
N ASN A 6 -9.68 15.24 26.73
CA ASN A 6 -9.07 16.47 26.22
C ASN A 6 -9.94 17.21 25.19
N LEU A 7 -11.26 17.26 25.44
CA LEU A 7 -12.22 17.95 24.57
C LEU A 7 -11.78 19.39 24.24
N ASP A 8 -11.28 20.13 25.23
CA ASP A 8 -10.86 21.52 25.04
C ASP A 8 -9.71 21.64 24.01
N ASP A 9 -8.67 20.79 24.10
CA ASP A 9 -7.57 20.74 23.13
C ASP A 9 -8.04 20.26 21.75
N TYR A 10 -8.98 19.32 21.71
CA TYR A 10 -9.52 18.83 20.46
C TYR A 10 -10.34 19.91 19.73
N ILE A 11 -11.19 20.64 20.45
CA ILE A 11 -11.93 21.79 19.90
C ILE A 11 -10.95 22.84 19.37
N ASP A 12 -9.86 23.09 20.09
CA ASP A 12 -8.84 24.02 19.63
C ASP A 12 -8.23 23.61 18.28
N LEU A 13 -7.91 22.33 18.12
CA LEU A 13 -7.43 21.78 16.85
C LEU A 13 -8.45 21.91 15.71
N LEU A 14 -9.75 21.77 16.01
CA LEU A 14 -10.81 21.98 15.01
C LEU A 14 -10.93 23.46 14.63
N ASN A 15 -10.80 24.38 15.59
CA ASN A 15 -10.79 25.81 15.32
C ASN A 15 -9.60 26.23 14.46
N LEU A 16 -8.41 25.68 14.74
CA LEU A 16 -7.22 25.88 13.92
C LEU A 16 -7.42 25.37 12.50
N TRP A 17 -7.99 24.17 12.33
CA TRP A 17 -8.29 23.62 11.02
C TRP A 17 -9.32 24.46 10.25
N LEU A 18 -10.40 24.90 10.91
CA LEU A 18 -11.43 25.71 10.29
C LEU A 18 -10.87 27.06 9.83
N TYR A 19 -10.05 27.68 10.67
CA TYR A 19 -9.35 28.92 10.33
C TYR A 19 -8.44 28.74 9.11
N ASP A 20 -7.63 27.66 9.08
CA ASP A 20 -6.77 27.34 7.94
C ASP A 20 -7.57 27.26 6.64
N LYS A 21 -8.72 26.56 6.63
CA LYS A 21 -9.58 26.44 5.45
C LYS A 21 -10.20 27.77 5.02
N LEU A 22 -10.83 28.48 5.96
CA LEU A 22 -11.53 29.72 5.63
C LEU A 22 -10.55 30.84 5.24
N SER A 23 -9.41 30.97 5.90
CA SER A 23 -8.44 32.03 5.63
C SER A 23 -7.73 31.86 4.28
N GLN A 24 -7.41 30.62 3.89
CA GLN A 24 -6.85 30.32 2.57
C GLN A 24 -7.85 30.62 1.44
N GLN A 25 -9.13 30.28 1.67
CA GLN A 25 -10.17 30.39 0.65
C GLN A 25 -10.73 31.81 0.52
N TYR A 26 -10.79 32.56 1.63
CA TYR A 26 -11.41 33.88 1.70
C TYR A 26 -10.48 34.93 2.32
N PRO A 27 -9.35 35.27 1.67
CA PRO A 27 -8.40 36.24 2.21
C PRO A 27 -9.00 37.65 2.41
N LYS A 28 -10.02 38.01 1.62
CA LYS A 28 -10.73 39.29 1.71
C LYS A 28 -11.63 39.42 2.94
N MET A 29 -12.01 38.30 3.59
CA MET A 29 -12.95 38.31 4.71
C MET A 29 -12.32 38.80 6.03
N ASN A 30 -11.03 39.15 6.04
CA ASN A 30 -10.28 39.61 7.20
C ASN A 30 -10.52 38.74 8.44
N LEU A 31 -10.25 37.44 8.28
CA LEU A 31 -10.32 36.48 9.36
C LEU A 31 -9.06 36.57 10.21
N GLN A 32 -9.23 36.57 11.53
CA GLN A 32 -8.12 36.60 12.47
C GLN A 32 -8.28 35.46 13.47
N LEU A 33 -7.16 34.78 13.74
CA LEU A 33 -7.10 33.79 14.82
C LEU A 33 -6.72 34.48 16.12
N ILE A 34 -7.63 34.49 17.08
CA ILE A 34 -7.40 35.07 18.40
C ILE A 34 -7.19 33.95 19.40
N LYS A 35 -6.05 33.97 20.09
CA LYS A 35 -5.84 33.11 21.26
C LYS A 35 -6.62 33.70 22.44
N SER A 36 -7.74 33.08 22.76
CA SER A 36 -8.59 33.56 23.84
C SER A 36 -8.19 32.92 25.16
N VAL A 37 -7.82 33.78 26.11
CA VAL A 37 -7.75 33.43 27.54
C VAL A 37 -9.12 33.63 28.22
N HIS A 38 -10.12 34.14 27.48
CA HIS A 38 -11.33 34.78 28.03
C HIS A 38 -12.66 34.18 27.55
N PHE A 39 -12.64 33.28 26.56
CA PHE A 39 -13.87 32.56 26.18
C PHE A 39 -14.11 31.45 27.20
N GLN A 40 -14.92 31.77 28.21
CA GLN A 40 -15.61 30.75 28.99
C GLN A 40 -16.47 29.93 28.02
N MET A 41 -15.98 28.78 27.59
CA MET A 41 -16.88 27.69 27.23
C MET A 41 -17.72 27.43 28.47
N LEU A 42 -19.03 27.66 28.39
CA LEU A 42 -19.97 27.50 29.49
C LEU A 42 -19.92 26.05 30.00
N LYS A 43 -18.99 25.75 30.90
CA LYS A 43 -19.02 24.51 31.69
C LYS A 43 -20.13 24.71 32.71
N SER A 44 -21.34 24.29 32.35
CA SER A 44 -22.45 24.12 33.28
C SER A 44 -22.11 22.98 34.25
N ASN A 45 -21.23 23.22 35.21
CA ASN A 45 -21.04 22.32 36.34
C ASN A 45 -20.89 23.15 37.63
N ASN A 46 -21.89 23.00 38.50
CA ASN A 46 -22.12 23.67 39.78
C ASN A 46 -21.08 23.34 40.87
N ASN A 47 -19.78 23.47 40.61
CA ASN A 47 -18.75 23.35 41.65
C ASN A 47 -17.90 24.62 41.69
N GLU A 48 -18.35 25.58 42.51
CA GLU A 48 -17.80 26.92 42.71
C GLU A 48 -16.39 26.99 43.36
N ASN A 49 -15.65 25.89 43.50
CA ASN A 49 -14.44 25.85 44.33
C ASN A 49 -13.14 25.51 43.60
N ASN A 50 -13.08 25.65 42.27
CA ASN A 50 -11.78 25.60 41.58
C ASN A 50 -11.76 26.67 40.49
N PRO A 51 -10.88 27.70 40.57
CA PRO A 51 -10.63 28.57 39.43
C PRO A 51 -9.97 27.70 38.37
N THR A 52 -10.79 27.18 37.46
CA THR A 52 -10.37 26.30 36.38
C THR A 52 -9.27 26.98 35.60
N ASN A 53 -8.05 26.44 35.67
CA ASN A 53 -6.99 26.67 34.68
C ASN A 53 -7.56 26.29 33.32
N LEU A 54 -8.23 27.23 32.64
CA LEU A 54 -8.74 27.03 31.30
C LEU A 54 -7.53 27.05 30.36
N ALA A 55 -7.37 25.96 29.62
CA ALA A 55 -6.42 25.95 28.51
C ALA A 55 -6.83 27.07 27.52
N PRO A 56 -5.89 27.91 27.07
CA PRO A 56 -6.21 28.94 26.09
C PRO A 56 -6.67 28.28 24.79
N ALA A 57 -7.84 28.66 24.30
CA ALA A 57 -8.41 28.16 23.05
C ALA A 57 -8.42 29.27 21.99
N HIS A 58 -8.18 28.91 20.75
CA HIS A 58 -8.25 29.80 19.61
C HIS A 58 -9.70 30.01 19.19
N ALA A 59 -10.05 31.25 18.86
CA ALA A 59 -11.32 31.64 18.31
C ALA A 59 -11.08 32.36 16.97
N ILE A 60 -12.02 32.20 16.03
CA ILE A 60 -11.99 32.89 14.76
C ILE A 60 -12.77 34.19 14.90
N ARG A 61 -12.10 35.31 14.66
CA ARG A 61 -12.74 36.63 14.55
C ARG A 61 -12.96 36.95 13.09
N PHE A 62 -14.21 37.27 12.77
CA PHE A 62 -14.63 37.79 11.48
C PHE A 62 -14.89 39.30 11.63
N ALA A 63 -14.08 40.13 10.98
CA ALA A 63 -14.18 41.59 11.07
C ALA A 63 -13.99 42.24 9.68
N PRO A 64 -14.90 41.99 8.73
CA PRO A 64 -14.72 42.42 7.33
C PRO A 64 -14.63 43.94 7.18
N LEU A 65 -15.22 44.71 8.10
CA LEU A 65 -15.26 46.17 8.04
C LEU A 65 -13.98 46.86 8.54
N GLU A 66 -13.10 46.17 9.25
CA GLU A 66 -11.91 46.79 9.85
C GLU A 66 -10.75 46.98 8.85
N HIS A 67 -10.75 46.22 7.76
CA HIS A 67 -9.72 46.28 6.71
C HIS A 67 -10.37 46.25 5.33
N LEU A 68 -11.28 47.20 5.07
CA LEU A 68 -11.86 47.48 3.75
C LEU A 68 -10.76 47.99 2.80
N GLN A 69 -9.89 47.09 2.33
CA GLN A 69 -8.96 47.36 1.24
C GLN A 69 -9.58 46.99 -0.11
N ASP A 70 -10.40 45.93 -0.13
CA ASP A 70 -11.11 45.43 -1.31
C ASP A 70 -12.63 45.38 -1.06
N ALA A 71 -13.41 45.64 -2.11
CA ALA A 71 -14.86 45.43 -2.05
C ALA A 71 -15.17 43.93 -2.01
N ILE A 72 -15.94 43.51 -1.00
CA ILE A 72 -16.52 42.16 -0.91
C ILE A 72 -17.86 42.21 -1.64
N ASP A 73 -18.05 41.35 -2.63
CA ASP A 73 -19.33 41.26 -3.34
C ASP A 73 -20.33 40.33 -2.63
N GLU A 74 -21.61 40.44 -2.99
CA GLU A 74 -22.69 39.65 -2.39
C GLU A 74 -22.53 38.14 -2.66
N GLN A 75 -21.96 37.78 -3.81
CA GLN A 75 -21.76 36.38 -4.20
C GLN A 75 -20.64 35.73 -3.38
N GLU A 76 -19.53 36.43 -3.15
CA GLU A 76 -18.42 36.04 -2.29
C GLU A 76 -18.91 35.87 -0.84
N MET A 77 -19.77 36.78 -0.37
CA MET A 77 -20.35 36.70 0.97
C MET A 77 -21.30 35.51 1.12
N GLN A 78 -22.13 35.25 0.11
CA GLN A 78 -23.00 34.09 0.10
C GLN A 78 -22.18 32.79 0.08
N ALA A 79 -21.17 32.70 -0.79
CA ALA A 79 -20.29 31.54 -0.87
C ALA A 79 -19.57 31.27 0.46
N PHE A 80 -19.09 32.32 1.13
CA PHE A 80 -18.49 32.20 2.47
C PHE A 80 -19.48 31.66 3.51
N THR A 81 -20.72 32.15 3.49
CA THR A 81 -21.76 31.69 4.40
C THR A 81 -22.10 30.22 4.19
N ASP A 82 -22.26 29.82 2.92
CA ASP A 82 -22.53 28.43 2.53
C ASP A 82 -21.38 27.50 2.96
N ASP A 83 -20.13 27.94 2.79
CA ASP A 83 -18.96 27.16 3.16
C ASP A 83 -18.76 27.09 4.68
N ILE A 84 -19.06 28.15 5.45
CA ILE A 84 -19.11 28.08 6.91
C ILE A 84 -20.11 27.03 7.37
N GLN A 85 -21.31 27.03 6.79
CA GLN A 85 -22.34 26.05 7.13
C GLN A 85 -21.84 24.63 6.81
N ARG A 86 -21.29 24.43 5.60
CA ARG A 86 -20.72 23.15 5.18
C ARG A 86 -19.61 22.67 6.11
N TYR A 87 -18.66 23.54 6.47
CA TYR A 87 -17.57 23.17 7.37
C TYR A 87 -18.08 22.91 8.79
N SER A 88 -19.09 23.64 9.27
CA SER A 88 -19.73 23.37 10.57
C SER A 88 -20.36 21.97 10.60
N ASP A 89 -21.02 21.56 9.51
CA ASP A 89 -21.59 20.22 9.38
C ASP A 89 -20.50 19.14 9.37
N ILE A 90 -19.38 19.37 8.67
CA ILE A 90 -18.20 18.48 8.68
C ILE A 90 -17.62 18.34 10.09
N LEU A 91 -17.45 19.45 10.80
CA LEU A 91 -16.93 19.45 12.17
C LEU A 91 -17.86 18.66 13.09
N LEU A 92 -19.16 18.90 13.02
CA LEU A 92 -20.15 18.20 13.84
C LEU A 92 -20.20 16.70 13.52
N ALA A 93 -20.14 16.31 12.24
CA ALA A 93 -20.05 14.92 11.82
C ALA A 93 -18.79 14.24 12.35
N THR A 94 -17.64 14.91 12.21
CA THR A 94 -16.33 14.44 12.66
C THR A 94 -16.28 14.28 14.19
N MET A 95 -16.78 15.25 14.95
CA MET A 95 -16.86 15.18 16.41
C MET A 95 -17.75 14.03 16.88
N THR A 96 -18.89 13.84 16.23
CA THR A 96 -19.82 12.74 16.53
C THR A 96 -19.15 11.39 16.26
N ALA A 97 -18.44 11.26 15.14
CA ALA A 97 -17.70 10.05 14.80
C ALA A 97 -16.54 9.79 15.77
N ARG A 98 -15.75 10.81 16.15
CA ARG A 98 -14.69 10.66 17.15
C ARG A 98 -15.22 10.12 18.49
N ALA A 99 -16.35 10.67 18.96
CA ALA A 99 -16.99 10.20 20.19
C ALA A 99 -17.47 8.74 20.10
N ARG A 100 -17.76 8.24 18.89
CA ARG A 100 -18.21 6.87 18.63
C ARG A 100 -17.09 5.93 18.19
N LEU A 101 -15.87 6.43 17.94
CA LEU A 101 -14.81 5.65 17.30
C LEU A 101 -14.52 4.36 18.05
N SER A 102 -14.26 4.45 19.36
CA SER A 102 -13.90 3.30 20.18
C SER A 102 -15.00 2.22 20.20
N SER A 103 -16.27 2.63 20.35
CA SER A 103 -17.40 1.68 20.37
C SER A 103 -17.73 1.10 18.99
N SER A 104 -17.52 1.86 17.92
CA SER A 104 -17.67 1.33 16.55
C SER A 104 -16.51 0.41 16.17
N VAL A 105 -15.27 0.68 16.59
CA VAL A 105 -14.09 -0.18 16.35
C VAL A 105 -14.22 -1.50 17.10
N ALA A 106 -14.78 -1.51 18.32
CA ALA A 106 -14.99 -2.73 19.11
C ALA A 106 -15.88 -3.80 18.43
N LYS A 107 -16.57 -3.47 17.34
CA LYS A 107 -17.33 -4.41 16.51
C LYS A 107 -16.44 -5.31 15.65
N TYR A 108 -15.18 -4.92 15.45
CA TYR A 108 -14.22 -5.59 14.57
C TYR A 108 -13.13 -6.24 15.42
N GLU A 109 -12.85 -7.53 15.18
CA GLU A 109 -11.84 -8.29 15.93
C GLU A 109 -10.39 -7.92 15.55
N ASN A 110 -10.21 -7.44 14.33
CA ASN A 110 -8.93 -7.12 13.69
C ASN A 110 -8.60 -5.62 13.73
N LEU A 111 -9.36 -4.81 14.46
CA LEU A 111 -9.10 -3.38 14.59
C LEU A 111 -8.93 -2.97 16.05
N ILE A 112 -7.94 -2.12 16.29
CA ILE A 112 -7.75 -1.46 17.59
C ILE A 112 -7.70 0.05 17.40
N THR A 113 -8.22 0.79 18.38
CA THR A 113 -8.16 2.26 18.37
C THR A 113 -6.82 2.73 18.95
N ILE A 114 -6.23 3.75 18.34
CA ILE A 114 -4.99 4.37 18.82
C ILE A 114 -5.30 5.80 19.33
N PRO A 115 -4.96 6.13 20.58
CA PRO A 115 -5.17 7.46 21.13
C PRO A 115 -4.41 8.54 20.35
N MET A 116 -5.10 9.59 19.92
CA MET A 116 -4.52 10.70 19.17
C MET A 116 -4.96 12.07 19.70
N PRO A 117 -4.28 12.60 20.74
CA PRO A 117 -4.65 13.89 21.33
C PRO A 117 -4.42 15.06 20.37
N HIS A 118 -3.39 15.01 19.51
CA HIS A 118 -2.99 16.11 18.64
C HIS A 118 -3.45 15.95 17.17
N TRP A 119 -4.68 15.47 16.95
CA TRP A 119 -5.22 15.22 15.61
C TRP A 119 -6.59 15.87 15.40
N ALA A 120 -6.68 16.77 14.41
CA ALA A 120 -7.91 17.43 13.97
C ALA A 120 -8.74 16.53 13.04
N GLY A 121 -9.15 15.36 13.53
CA GLY A 121 -9.94 14.39 12.79
C GLY A 121 -10.63 13.39 13.70
N ILE A 122 -11.10 12.28 13.14
CA ILE A 122 -11.80 11.23 13.90
C ILE A 122 -10.85 10.56 14.90
N GLY A 123 -9.62 10.23 14.50
CA GLY A 123 -8.67 9.53 15.36
C GLY A 123 -7.75 8.62 14.56
N ALA A 124 -7.27 7.54 15.17
CA ALA A 124 -6.47 6.54 14.49
C ALA A 124 -6.89 5.11 14.84
N VAL A 125 -6.66 4.21 13.90
CA VAL A 125 -6.93 2.78 14.04
C VAL A 125 -5.75 1.95 13.55
N ARG A 126 -5.55 0.79 14.14
CA ARG A 126 -4.55 -0.19 13.69
C ARG A 126 -5.21 -1.49 13.32
N TYR A 127 -4.86 -2.01 12.14
CA TYR A 127 -5.24 -3.35 11.70
C TYR A 127 -4.32 -4.38 12.37
N ILE A 128 -4.91 -5.41 12.97
CA ILE A 128 -4.23 -6.52 13.62
C ILE A 128 -4.55 -7.81 12.84
N PRO A 129 -3.56 -8.43 12.19
CA PRO A 129 -3.74 -9.67 11.45
C PRO A 129 -4.29 -10.80 12.32
N THR A 130 -5.11 -11.67 11.72
CA THR A 130 -5.74 -12.77 12.45
C THR A 130 -4.94 -14.06 12.26
N ARG A 131 -4.19 -14.48 13.28
CA ARG A 131 -3.52 -15.80 13.28
C ARG A 131 -4.51 -16.88 13.71
N GLU A 132 -4.79 -17.85 12.83
CA GLU A 132 -5.69 -19.00 13.08
C GLU A 132 -5.13 -19.97 14.15
N ASN A 133 -3.82 -20.00 14.37
CA ASN A 133 -3.17 -20.87 15.35
C ASN A 133 -2.92 -20.16 16.67
N SER A 134 -3.57 -20.62 17.74
CA SER A 134 -3.57 -20.03 19.09
C SER A 134 -2.21 -20.01 19.80
N ILE A 135 -1.18 -20.67 19.26
CA ILE A 135 0.17 -20.74 19.85
C ILE A 135 1.05 -19.57 19.36
N GLU A 136 0.75 -18.97 18.20
CA GLU A 136 1.57 -17.91 17.59
C GLU A 136 0.96 -16.50 17.75
N LYS A 137 -0.14 -16.36 18.49
CA LYS A 137 -0.76 -15.05 18.75
C LYS A 137 0.18 -14.05 19.46
N SER A 138 1.27 -14.51 20.06
CA SER A 138 2.28 -13.65 20.72
C SER A 138 3.31 -13.03 19.77
N ASP A 139 3.45 -13.54 18.54
CA ASP A 139 4.60 -13.26 17.67
C ASP A 139 4.17 -12.61 16.34
N ILE A 140 3.14 -11.76 16.35
CA ILE A 140 2.92 -10.85 15.22
C ILE A 140 4.02 -9.80 15.28
N SER A 141 4.94 -9.86 14.32
CA SER A 141 6.07 -8.94 14.31
C SER A 141 5.60 -7.52 13.99
N SER A 142 6.21 -6.51 14.63
CA SER A 142 5.94 -5.11 14.29
C SER A 142 6.20 -4.81 12.81
N ASN A 143 7.13 -5.54 12.18
CA ASN A 143 7.44 -5.41 10.75
C ASN A 143 6.29 -5.88 9.86
N GLU A 144 5.64 -7.00 10.20
CA GLU A 144 4.47 -7.51 9.49
C GLU A 144 3.31 -6.50 9.57
N ILE A 145 3.01 -6.01 10.78
CA ILE A 145 1.99 -4.98 10.98
C ILE A 145 2.32 -3.73 10.18
N ASN A 146 3.57 -3.27 10.20
CA ASN A 146 4.00 -2.09 9.46
C ASN A 146 3.86 -2.26 7.95
N THR A 147 4.17 -3.46 7.44
CA THR A 147 4.06 -3.78 6.01
C THR A 147 2.60 -3.79 5.57
N ILE A 148 1.74 -4.48 6.32
CA ILE A 148 0.28 -4.52 6.06
C ILE A 148 -0.30 -3.11 6.13
N GLN A 149 0.05 -2.33 7.15
CA GLN A 149 -0.47 -0.98 7.33
C GLN A 149 -0.01 0.00 6.25
N ALA A 150 1.24 -0.10 5.80
CA ALA A 150 1.75 0.73 4.72
C ALA A 150 1.01 0.44 3.40
N GLU A 151 0.83 -0.84 3.05
CA GLU A 151 0.10 -1.23 1.85
C GLU A 151 -1.40 -0.89 1.95
N LEU A 152 -2.01 -1.13 3.11
CA LEU A 152 -3.41 -0.77 3.37
C LEU A 152 -3.61 0.74 3.23
N ALA A 153 -2.73 1.56 3.83
CA ALA A 153 -2.77 3.01 3.69
C ALA A 153 -2.69 3.43 2.22
N ARG A 154 -1.74 2.87 1.46
CA ARG A 154 -1.58 3.16 0.03
C ARG A 154 -2.84 2.84 -0.78
N LYS A 155 -3.45 1.67 -0.53
CA LYS A 155 -4.70 1.25 -1.19
C LYS A 155 -5.85 2.19 -0.87
N LEU A 156 -6.04 2.53 0.41
CA LEU A 156 -7.15 3.38 0.85
C LEU A 156 -6.99 4.83 0.40
N GLN A 157 -5.77 5.38 0.48
CA GLN A 157 -5.45 6.75 0.07
C GLN A 157 -5.68 7.03 -1.41
N THR A 158 -5.57 6.01 -2.26
CA THR A 158 -5.82 6.15 -3.70
C THR A 158 -7.26 6.57 -3.99
N ASN A 159 -8.20 6.13 -3.15
CA ASN A 159 -9.64 6.38 -3.36
C ASN A 159 -10.22 7.42 -2.41
N ASP A 160 -9.59 7.63 -1.24
CA ASP A 160 -10.15 8.46 -0.19
C ASP A 160 -9.05 9.17 0.61
N SER A 161 -9.03 10.52 0.51
CA SER A 161 -8.05 11.37 1.16
C SER A 161 -8.24 11.47 2.69
N ALA A 162 -9.31 10.88 3.24
CA ALA A 162 -9.51 10.79 4.68
C ALA A 162 -8.48 9.89 5.37
N PHE A 163 -7.74 9.05 4.64
CA PHE A 163 -6.75 8.14 5.22
C PHE A 163 -5.34 8.71 5.17
N SER A 164 -4.59 8.54 6.25
CA SER A 164 -3.13 8.73 6.21
C SER A 164 -2.37 7.76 7.10
N LEU A 165 -1.15 7.41 6.68
CA LEU A 165 -0.28 6.56 7.48
C LEU A 165 0.35 7.39 8.61
N GLY A 166 0.30 6.86 9.83
CA GLY A 166 1.02 7.37 10.99
C GLY A 166 2.12 6.39 11.42
N GLY A 167 3.24 6.93 11.87
CA GLY A 167 4.33 6.16 12.50
C GLY A 167 4.04 5.86 13.97
N GLY A 168 4.92 5.08 14.61
CA GLY A 168 4.82 4.66 16.00
C GLY A 168 4.40 5.75 17.00
N THR A 169 3.64 5.37 18.03
CA THR A 169 3.02 6.32 18.98
C THR A 169 4.01 6.84 20.03
N ASN A 170 5.02 6.05 20.36
CA ASN A 170 6.07 6.36 21.34
C ASN A 170 7.30 5.49 21.07
N GLU A 171 8.37 5.67 21.86
CA GLU A 171 9.63 4.92 21.71
C GLU A 171 9.48 3.40 21.89
N HIS A 172 8.38 2.94 22.51
CA HIS A 172 8.10 1.54 22.80
C HIS A 172 7.10 0.91 21.82
N ASP A 173 6.42 1.71 20.99
CA ASP A 173 5.45 1.28 19.99
C ASP A 173 5.87 1.81 18.62
N SER A 174 6.66 1.01 17.90
CA SER A 174 7.11 1.29 16.54
C SER A 174 6.08 0.92 15.46
N MET A 175 4.87 0.48 15.85
CA MET A 175 3.88 -0.03 14.91
C MET A 175 3.06 1.10 14.29
N PHE A 176 2.93 1.05 12.97
CA PHE A 176 2.17 1.99 12.17
C PHE A 176 0.67 1.89 12.46
N TYR A 177 -0.03 2.98 12.18
CA TYR A 177 -1.48 3.08 12.28
C TYR A 177 -2.04 3.93 11.14
N LEU A 178 -3.35 3.81 10.92
CA LEU A 178 -4.09 4.65 9.99
C LEU A 178 -4.74 5.79 10.75
N ARG A 179 -4.41 7.02 10.37
CA ARG A 179 -5.12 8.22 10.78
C ARG A 179 -6.38 8.38 9.94
N LEU A 180 -7.47 8.70 10.62
CA LEU A 180 -8.79 8.97 10.07
C LEU A 180 -9.04 10.47 10.15
N GLY A 181 -9.10 11.12 8.99
CA GLY A 181 -9.36 12.53 8.82
C GLY A 181 -10.80 12.91 9.15
N MET A 182 -11.23 14.05 8.60
CA MET A 182 -12.59 14.53 8.78
C MET A 182 -13.58 13.83 7.86
N ILE A 183 -14.83 13.74 8.29
CA ILE A 183 -15.92 13.15 7.50
C ILE A 183 -17.04 14.15 7.27
N ARG A 184 -17.77 13.94 6.17
CA ARG A 184 -18.84 14.84 5.74
C ARG A 184 -20.18 14.46 6.34
N LYS A 185 -20.47 13.16 6.49
CA LYS A 185 -21.74 12.68 7.04
C LYS A 185 -21.49 11.89 8.32
N ARG A 186 -22.43 11.99 9.26
CA ARG A 186 -22.36 11.31 10.57
C ARG A 186 -22.26 9.79 10.46
N ASP A 187 -22.85 9.22 9.42
CA ASP A 187 -22.93 7.77 9.21
C ASP A 187 -21.74 7.21 8.41
N ASP A 188 -20.82 8.07 7.94
CA ASP A 188 -19.65 7.63 7.15
C ASP A 188 -18.65 6.83 8.00
N LEU A 189 -18.67 6.96 9.35
CA LEU A 189 -17.74 6.25 10.23
C LEU A 189 -17.81 4.73 10.06
N ASP A 190 -19.00 4.16 10.13
CA ASP A 190 -19.15 2.70 10.06
C ASP A 190 -18.72 2.17 8.67
N VAL A 191 -19.00 2.94 7.60
CA VAL A 191 -18.54 2.64 6.24
C VAL A 191 -17.01 2.69 6.12
N LEU A 192 -16.37 3.69 6.73
CA LEU A 192 -14.91 3.80 6.73
C LEU A 192 -14.26 2.64 7.47
N LEU A 193 -14.77 2.28 8.65
CA LEU A 193 -14.22 1.16 9.42
C LEU A 193 -14.38 -0.17 8.67
N GLN A 194 -15.51 -0.38 8.00
CA GLN A 194 -15.72 -1.56 7.15
C GLN A 194 -14.69 -1.61 6.02
N LYS A 195 -14.45 -0.50 5.33
CA LYS A 195 -13.40 -0.41 4.29
C LYS A 195 -12.01 -0.76 4.82
N ILE A 196 -11.67 -0.33 6.03
CA ILE A 196 -10.39 -0.64 6.66
C ILE A 196 -10.30 -2.12 7.01
N ALA A 197 -11.36 -2.70 7.59
CA ALA A 197 -11.38 -4.11 7.97
C ALA A 197 -11.27 -5.02 6.74
N ASP A 198 -12.07 -4.76 5.70
CA ASP A 198 -12.06 -5.54 4.46
C ASP A 198 -10.74 -5.35 3.70
N GLY A 199 -10.29 -4.11 3.54
CA GLY A 199 -9.04 -3.81 2.87
C GLY A 199 -7.83 -4.39 3.60
N GLY A 200 -7.86 -4.39 4.93
CA GLY A 200 -6.82 -5.00 5.76
C GLY A 200 -6.76 -6.50 5.58
N LYS A 201 -7.91 -7.18 5.60
CA LYS A 201 -8.00 -8.63 5.35
C LYS A 201 -7.55 -9.02 3.95
N GLU A 202 -7.94 -8.23 2.95
CA GLU A 202 -7.50 -8.42 1.57
C GLU A 202 -5.98 -8.25 1.45
N THR A 203 -5.42 -7.23 2.11
CA THR A 203 -3.98 -6.94 2.11
C THR A 203 -3.18 -8.01 2.84
N GLU A 204 -3.66 -8.46 3.99
CA GLU A 204 -3.10 -9.60 4.73
C GLU A 204 -3.08 -10.86 3.86
N THR A 205 -4.19 -11.20 3.21
CA THR A 205 -4.30 -12.38 2.35
C THR A 205 -3.36 -12.29 1.14
N ALA A 206 -3.26 -11.10 0.53
CA ALA A 206 -2.37 -10.87 -0.61
C ALA A 206 -0.89 -11.01 -0.23
N LEU A 207 -0.49 -10.48 0.93
CA LEU A 207 0.89 -10.59 1.41
C LEU A 207 1.23 -12.04 1.77
N LYS A 208 0.34 -12.75 2.46
CA LYS A 208 0.51 -14.17 2.75
C LYS A 208 0.65 -15.02 1.48
N TYR A 209 -0.15 -14.74 0.45
CA TYR A 209 -0.05 -15.44 -0.83
C TYR A 209 1.31 -15.22 -1.51
N VAL A 210 1.87 -14.01 -1.43
CA VAL A 210 3.21 -13.72 -1.96
C VAL A 210 4.30 -14.47 -1.20
N GLU A 211 4.20 -14.55 0.13
CA GLU A 211 5.12 -15.32 0.96
C GLU A 211 5.08 -16.82 0.63
N ASP A 212 3.88 -17.40 0.54
CA ASP A 212 3.68 -18.81 0.17
C ASP A 212 4.24 -19.12 -1.23
N MET A 213 4.06 -18.21 -2.20
CA MET A 213 4.64 -18.36 -3.53
C MET A 213 6.18 -18.29 -3.50
N ALA A 214 6.74 -17.35 -2.74
CA ALA A 214 8.19 -17.21 -2.62
C ALA A 214 8.82 -18.48 -2.02
N GLU A 215 8.17 -19.08 -1.02
CA GLU A 215 8.60 -20.36 -0.44
C GLU A 215 8.56 -21.49 -1.47
N LYS A 216 7.44 -21.63 -2.21
CA LYS A 216 7.31 -22.65 -3.26
C LYS A 216 8.38 -22.49 -4.34
N ILE A 217 8.69 -21.25 -4.77
CA ILE A 217 9.75 -20.97 -5.74
C ILE A 217 11.11 -21.40 -5.20
N LYS A 218 11.42 -21.07 -3.93
CA LYS A 218 12.69 -21.46 -3.29
C LYS A 218 12.85 -22.98 -3.27
N ILE A 219 11.82 -23.72 -2.84
CA ILE A 219 11.81 -25.19 -2.84
C ILE A 219 11.97 -25.73 -4.27
N GLY A 220 11.30 -25.10 -5.24
CA GLY A 220 11.43 -25.41 -6.66
C GLY A 220 12.88 -25.32 -7.13
N ILE A 221 13.55 -24.19 -6.87
CA ILE A 221 14.96 -23.95 -7.24
C ILE A 221 15.89 -24.97 -6.59
N ASP A 222 15.76 -25.20 -5.28
CA ASP A 222 16.60 -26.15 -4.55
C ASP A 222 16.45 -27.58 -5.10
N LYS A 223 15.22 -27.97 -5.46
CA LYS A 223 14.94 -29.26 -6.08
C LYS A 223 15.53 -29.36 -7.49
N VAL A 224 15.38 -28.33 -8.33
CA VAL A 224 16.01 -28.29 -9.66
C VAL A 224 17.52 -28.44 -9.53
N GLN A 225 18.14 -27.72 -8.60
CA GLN A 225 19.59 -27.74 -8.41
C GLN A 225 20.07 -29.11 -7.94
N LYS A 226 19.35 -29.75 -7.02
CA LYS A 226 19.65 -31.11 -6.55
C LYS A 226 19.51 -32.14 -7.67
N ASP A 227 18.43 -32.07 -8.45
CA ASP A 227 18.22 -32.98 -9.56
C ASP A 227 19.28 -32.79 -10.66
N LEU A 228 19.67 -31.55 -10.94
CA LEU A 228 20.74 -31.23 -11.91
C LEU A 228 22.11 -31.77 -11.44
N GLN A 229 22.41 -31.69 -10.14
CA GLN A 229 23.61 -32.31 -9.57
C GLN A 229 23.58 -33.84 -9.69
N ASN A 230 22.44 -34.47 -9.41
CA ASN A 230 22.27 -35.92 -9.51
C ASN A 230 22.39 -36.39 -10.98
N GLU A 231 21.78 -35.68 -11.92
CA GLU A 231 21.92 -35.97 -13.36
C GLU A 231 23.35 -35.79 -13.83
N ASN A 232 24.03 -34.72 -13.41
CA ASN A 232 25.45 -34.53 -13.73
C ASN A 232 26.30 -35.68 -13.19
N GLN A 233 26.07 -36.12 -11.94
CA GLN A 233 26.73 -37.30 -11.37
C GLN A 233 26.41 -38.59 -12.12
N GLN A 234 25.17 -38.77 -12.59
CA GLN A 234 24.78 -39.92 -13.41
C GLN A 234 25.43 -39.90 -14.78
N ILE A 235 25.53 -38.72 -15.42
CA ILE A 235 26.26 -38.54 -16.68
C ILE A 235 27.74 -38.88 -16.46
N LEU A 236 28.38 -38.34 -15.41
CA LEU A 236 29.77 -38.67 -15.07
C LEU A 236 29.96 -40.17 -14.78
N ALA A 237 29.01 -40.80 -14.11
CA ALA A 237 29.04 -42.23 -13.81
C ALA A 237 28.83 -43.10 -15.07
N GLN A 238 27.96 -42.68 -15.99
CA GLN A 238 27.73 -43.38 -17.27
C GLN A 238 28.87 -43.18 -18.27
N GLU A 239 29.43 -41.97 -18.35
CA GLU A 239 30.47 -41.65 -19.31
C GLU A 239 31.87 -42.13 -18.87
N GLY A 240 32.07 -42.36 -17.57
CA GLY A 240 33.32 -42.86 -16.99
C GLY A 240 34.51 -41.90 -17.14
N LEU A 241 35.49 -41.99 -16.22
CA LEU A 241 36.67 -41.10 -16.19
C LEU A 241 37.56 -41.11 -17.46
N LEU A 242 37.31 -42.01 -18.41
CA LEU A 242 38.19 -42.24 -19.58
C LEU A 242 38.06 -41.18 -20.70
N ARG A 243 37.03 -40.32 -20.68
CA ARG A 243 36.81 -39.27 -21.70
C ARG A 243 37.36 -37.89 -21.33
N GLN A 244 37.73 -37.67 -20.07
CA GLN A 244 38.35 -36.41 -19.60
C GLN A 244 39.85 -36.32 -19.90
N LEU A 245 40.46 -37.38 -20.46
CA LEU A 245 41.85 -37.36 -20.89
C LEU A 245 41.96 -36.74 -22.30
N PRO A 246 42.75 -35.66 -22.48
CA PRO A 246 42.79 -34.87 -23.72
C PRO A 246 43.28 -35.63 -24.96
N VAL A 247 43.82 -36.84 -24.81
CA VAL A 247 44.47 -37.59 -25.90
C VAL A 247 43.54 -38.64 -26.56
N ILE A 248 42.45 -39.07 -25.90
CA ILE A 248 41.54 -40.12 -26.42
C ILE A 248 40.14 -39.58 -26.77
N SER A 249 39.86 -38.32 -26.44
CA SER A 249 38.55 -37.68 -26.62
C SER A 249 38.15 -37.49 -28.10
N ASN A 250 39.13 -37.25 -28.99
CA ASN A 250 38.87 -36.94 -30.41
C ASN A 250 38.48 -38.16 -31.28
N ILE A 251 38.91 -39.38 -30.91
CA ILE A 251 38.68 -40.58 -31.73
C ILE A 251 37.36 -41.27 -31.33
N MET A 252 37.02 -41.23 -30.03
CA MET A 252 35.75 -41.77 -29.53
C MET A 252 34.55 -40.85 -29.82
N SER A 253 34.75 -39.53 -29.87
CA SER A 253 33.68 -38.56 -30.21
C SER A 253 33.17 -38.70 -31.64
N TRP A 254 33.99 -39.19 -32.58
CA TRP A 254 33.54 -39.50 -33.94
C TRP A 254 32.71 -40.79 -33.96
N TRP A 255 33.16 -41.83 -33.26
CA TRP A 255 32.54 -43.16 -33.33
C TRP A 255 31.33 -43.35 -32.41
N SER A 256 31.12 -42.46 -31.43
CA SER A 256 29.90 -42.38 -30.65
C SER A 256 29.61 -40.92 -30.28
N PRO A 257 28.85 -40.18 -31.12
CA PRO A 257 28.42 -38.84 -30.77
C PRO A 257 27.58 -38.93 -29.49
N SER A 258 28.00 -38.26 -28.42
CA SER A 258 27.17 -38.21 -27.21
C SER A 258 25.91 -37.41 -27.51
N PRO A 259 24.76 -37.75 -26.88
CA PRO A 259 23.52 -37.00 -27.07
C PRO A 259 23.73 -35.51 -26.81
N THR A 260 24.64 -35.13 -25.90
CA THR A 260 25.03 -33.75 -25.54
C THR A 260 25.41 -32.81 -26.70
N THR A 261 25.79 -33.33 -27.88
CA THR A 261 26.11 -32.52 -29.08
C THR A 261 24.92 -32.34 -30.04
N SER A 262 23.80 -33.02 -29.78
CA SER A 262 22.55 -32.77 -30.49
C SER A 262 21.88 -31.52 -29.90
N PRO A 263 21.36 -30.59 -30.73
CA PRO A 263 20.54 -29.48 -30.25
C PRO A 263 19.24 -29.92 -29.51
N LEU A 264 19.00 -31.23 -29.42
CA LEU A 264 17.90 -31.86 -28.69
C LEU A 264 18.26 -32.35 -27.26
N ALA A 265 19.53 -32.34 -26.85
CA ALA A 265 19.95 -32.93 -25.56
C ALA A 265 20.03 -31.95 -24.39
N THR A 266 19.90 -30.64 -24.64
CA THR A 266 19.69 -29.68 -23.57
C THR A 266 18.23 -29.82 -23.11
N LYS A 267 18.00 -30.75 -22.18
CA LYS A 267 16.67 -31.02 -21.62
C LYS A 267 16.21 -29.80 -20.83
N GLY A 268 15.48 -28.89 -21.47
CA GLY A 268 14.92 -27.72 -20.81
C GLY A 268 13.90 -28.15 -19.75
N ARG A 269 13.78 -27.35 -18.70
CA ARG A 269 12.85 -27.55 -17.59
C ARG A 269 12.12 -26.25 -17.31
N SER A 270 10.84 -26.34 -17.01
CA SER A 270 10.00 -25.20 -16.63
C SER A 270 9.42 -25.46 -15.25
N PHE A 271 9.37 -24.42 -14.41
CA PHE A 271 8.77 -24.50 -13.10
C PHE A 271 7.35 -23.98 -13.17
N ASP A 272 6.38 -24.82 -12.85
CA ASP A 272 4.98 -24.41 -12.75
C ASP A 272 4.71 -23.86 -11.35
N LEU A 273 4.42 -22.56 -11.30
CA LEU A 273 4.12 -21.82 -10.07
C LEU A 273 2.84 -22.31 -9.38
N ASN A 274 1.89 -22.87 -10.12
CA ASN A 274 0.61 -23.32 -9.57
C ASN A 274 0.72 -24.69 -8.91
N SER A 275 1.42 -25.64 -9.53
CA SER A 275 1.63 -26.99 -8.98
C SER A 275 2.87 -27.09 -8.06
N GLY A 276 3.79 -26.12 -8.11
CA GLY A 276 5.06 -26.15 -7.37
C GLY A 276 6.00 -27.26 -7.86
N ARG A 277 5.80 -27.75 -9.08
CA ARG A 277 6.56 -28.85 -9.67
C ARG A 277 7.38 -28.38 -10.86
N VAL A 278 8.52 -29.03 -11.03
CA VAL A 278 9.41 -28.86 -12.17
C VAL A 278 8.97 -29.86 -13.22
N GLU A 279 8.59 -29.36 -14.39
CA GLU A 279 8.19 -30.17 -15.53
C GLU A 279 9.22 -30.05 -16.66
N SER A 280 9.33 -31.08 -17.49
CA SER A 280 10.22 -31.04 -18.64
C SER A 280 9.61 -30.15 -19.72
N THR A 281 10.41 -29.29 -20.35
CA THR A 281 9.96 -28.51 -21.49
C THR A 281 9.89 -29.32 -22.78
N GLU A 282 10.18 -30.63 -22.76
CA GLU A 282 10.13 -31.50 -23.94
C GLU A 282 8.74 -31.46 -24.60
N ASP A 283 7.67 -31.50 -23.81
CA ASP A 283 6.30 -31.46 -24.32
C ASP A 283 5.93 -30.07 -24.87
N THR A 284 6.33 -28.99 -24.18
CA THR A 284 6.13 -27.61 -24.64
C THR A 284 6.91 -27.31 -25.93
N TYR A 285 8.14 -27.80 -26.04
CA TYR A 285 8.95 -27.69 -27.26
C TYR A 285 8.35 -28.52 -28.38
N ALA A 286 7.95 -29.76 -28.11
CA ALA A 286 7.32 -30.64 -29.10
C ALA A 286 6.04 -30.01 -29.67
N TYR A 287 5.21 -29.41 -28.80
CA TYR A 287 4.01 -28.70 -29.21
C TYR A 287 4.34 -27.46 -30.06
N ARG A 288 5.25 -26.59 -29.62
CA ARG A 288 5.66 -25.40 -30.41
C ARG A 288 6.29 -25.78 -31.75
N MET A 289 7.10 -26.83 -31.79
CA MET A 289 7.70 -27.35 -33.02
C MET A 289 6.68 -27.99 -33.96
N GLN A 290 5.61 -28.60 -33.45
CA GLN A 290 4.50 -29.10 -34.28
C GLN A 290 3.68 -27.95 -34.87
N VAL A 291 3.41 -26.91 -34.08
CA VAL A 291 2.71 -25.70 -34.56
C VAL A 291 3.53 -25.00 -35.66
N GLN A 292 4.86 -24.93 -35.51
CA GLN A 292 5.74 -24.33 -36.53
C GLN A 292 5.91 -25.22 -37.78
N LYS A 293 5.77 -26.55 -37.66
CA LYS A 293 5.74 -27.48 -38.79
C LYS A 293 4.41 -27.48 -39.56
N GLN A 294 3.36 -26.89 -39.00
CA GLN A 294 2.04 -26.76 -39.64
C GLN A 294 1.85 -25.43 -40.39
N SER A 295 2.91 -24.67 -40.66
CA SER A 295 2.86 -23.52 -41.59
C SER A 295 3.52 -23.88 -42.94
N PRO A 296 2.77 -24.24 -44.00
CA PRO A 296 3.29 -24.29 -45.36
C PRO A 296 3.26 -22.91 -46.00
N HIS A 297 4.26 -22.64 -46.86
CA HIS A 297 4.37 -21.45 -47.72
C HIS A 297 3.08 -21.12 -48.51
N ALA A 298 2.86 -19.80 -48.68
CA ALA A 298 1.81 -19.16 -49.47
C ALA A 298 1.82 -19.54 -50.98
N PRO A 299 0.71 -19.27 -51.69
CA PRO A 299 0.75 -18.16 -52.65
C PRO A 299 -0.44 -17.18 -52.58
N THR A 300 -0.24 -16.06 -53.29
CA THR A 300 -0.83 -14.71 -53.28
C THR A 300 -2.28 -14.50 -53.78
N HIS A 301 -2.91 -13.43 -53.22
CA HIS A 301 -3.96 -12.48 -53.72
C HIS A 301 -5.40 -13.03 -53.90
N ASN A 302 -6.51 -12.48 -53.37
CA ASN A 302 -7.01 -11.09 -53.28
C ASN A 302 -8.27 -11.02 -52.36
N ASP A 303 -8.42 -9.90 -51.64
CA ASP A 303 -9.62 -9.12 -51.26
C ASP A 303 -10.88 -9.81 -50.67
N ASP A 304 -11.12 -9.57 -49.36
CA ASP A 304 -12.14 -8.63 -48.81
C ASP A 304 -12.62 -9.05 -47.39
N ASP A 305 -12.48 -8.07 -46.49
CA ASP A 305 -13.25 -7.73 -45.28
C ASP A 305 -13.38 -8.63 -44.02
N ASP A 306 -13.11 -7.93 -42.89
CA ASP A 306 -13.64 -8.05 -41.52
C ASP A 306 -13.16 -9.16 -40.57
N ASP A 307 -12.22 -8.80 -39.67
CA ASP A 307 -12.49 -8.52 -38.23
C ASP A 307 -11.21 -8.68 -37.37
N GLU A 308 -10.62 -7.53 -37.00
CA GLU A 308 -9.43 -7.44 -36.16
C GLU A 308 -9.83 -7.49 -34.67
N LYS A 309 -9.53 -8.59 -33.97
CA LYS A 309 -9.59 -8.65 -32.50
C LYS A 309 -8.21 -8.96 -31.91
N ILE A 310 -7.53 -7.87 -31.59
CA ILE A 310 -6.23 -7.80 -30.91
C ILE A 310 -6.35 -8.40 -29.50
N ILE A 311 -5.56 -9.45 -29.21
CA ILE A 311 -5.19 -9.82 -27.84
C ILE A 311 -3.71 -9.49 -27.69
N THR A 312 -3.45 -8.34 -27.08
CA THR A 312 -2.16 -7.89 -26.58
C THR A 312 -1.79 -8.68 -25.33
N SER A 313 -0.80 -9.57 -25.44
CA SER A 313 -0.02 -10.04 -24.29
C SER A 313 1.36 -9.40 -24.36
N THR A 314 1.53 -8.37 -23.53
CA THR A 314 2.75 -7.59 -23.30
C THR A 314 3.88 -8.47 -22.79
N ASN A 315 4.99 -8.49 -23.53
CA ASN A 315 6.30 -8.92 -23.08
C ASN A 315 6.81 -7.99 -21.96
N SER A 316 7.34 -8.58 -20.89
CA SER A 316 8.21 -7.89 -19.93
C SER A 316 9.62 -8.44 -20.09
N ASP A 317 10.39 -7.81 -20.97
CA ASP A 317 11.84 -7.89 -20.97
C ASP A 317 12.38 -6.59 -20.33
N THR A 318 12.98 -6.70 -19.15
CA THR A 318 14.01 -5.74 -18.72
C THR A 318 15.05 -6.51 -17.93
N ILE A 319 16.09 -6.93 -18.66
CA ILE A 319 17.33 -7.46 -18.12
C ILE A 319 18.16 -6.28 -17.60
N LEU A 320 18.58 -6.39 -16.35
CA LEU A 320 19.65 -5.62 -15.72
C LEU A 320 20.98 -5.93 -16.45
N ASN A 321 21.57 -4.91 -17.07
CA ASN A 321 22.99 -4.94 -17.44
C ASN A 321 23.76 -4.00 -16.50
N SER A 322 24.57 -4.61 -15.65
CA SER A 322 25.70 -4.00 -14.96
C SER A 322 26.95 -4.13 -15.83
N THR A 323 27.60 -3.03 -16.19
CA THR A 323 29.05 -3.02 -16.48
C THR A 323 29.64 -1.65 -16.12
N ASP A 324 30.61 -1.71 -15.21
CA ASP A 324 31.85 -0.94 -15.14
C ASP A 324 31.86 0.53 -15.59
N SER A 325 32.10 1.42 -14.61
CA SER A 325 32.72 2.72 -14.85
C SER A 325 33.96 2.87 -13.97
N LYS A 326 35.13 2.72 -14.61
CA LYS A 326 36.40 3.25 -14.12
C LYS A 326 36.59 4.66 -14.70
N LEU A 327 36.88 5.60 -13.81
CA LEU A 327 37.85 6.71 -13.93
C LEU A 327 37.84 7.55 -15.22
N GLU A 328 37.49 8.84 -15.11
CA GLU A 328 38.50 9.92 -15.17
C GLU A 328 37.91 11.29 -14.77
N GLN A 329 38.63 11.97 -13.89
CA GLN A 329 38.52 13.40 -13.62
C GLN A 329 39.15 14.17 -14.80
N LYS A 330 38.56 15.29 -15.24
CA LYS A 330 39.10 16.66 -15.11
C LYS A 330 38.57 17.66 -16.14
N ASP A 331 38.28 18.84 -15.59
CA ASP A 331 38.54 20.19 -16.08
C ASP A 331 37.67 20.88 -17.15
N ASN A 332 37.31 22.12 -16.78
CA ASN A 332 36.90 23.30 -17.55
C ASN A 332 35.48 23.23 -18.17
N GLN A 333 34.57 24.15 -17.85
CA GLN A 333 34.73 25.61 -17.92
C GLN A 333 33.74 26.36 -17.02
#